data_AF-A0A2S4VGS3-F1
#
_entry.id   AF-A0A2S4VGS3-F1
#
_cell.length_a   1.000
_cell.length_b   1.000
_cell.length_c   1.000
_cell.angle_alpha   90.00
_cell.angle_beta   90.00
_cell.angle_gamma   90.00
#
_symmetry.space_group_name_H-M   'P 1'
#
loop_
_entity.id
_entity.type
_entity.pdbx_description
1 polymer ?
#
loop_
_entity_poly.entity_id
_entity_poly.type
_entity_poly.pdbx_seq_one_letter_code
_entity_poly.pdbx_strand_id
1 'polypeptide(L)'
;MDAQLASSQLRIFQQICPFLGRTSPLTLRKMSTRSVMGVTRLRLRALACPVLGPVLNLNHDKTSFLRPPSNIRYLSKTAATHSEKFSLSPESCPLLSTDPNHHTQEHQSHHQEDRPLLFDYEEFYNRELDKKHQDKSYRYFNNINRLAAKFPIAHTAQPKEEVTVWCSNDYLGMSKHPLVLESMKNTLTKYGAGAGGTRNIAGNAALHLSLESTLADLHRKESALVFSSCYVANDATLSTLGSKLPGCSIFSDSSNHASMIQGIKNSRASKVIFKHNDLVDLEAKLSAYPIDTPKIIAFESVYSMCGSVGPIESICDLAEKYGAITFLDEVHAIGMYGPRGAGVAEHCDFEDQAKGGKKGSVMDRIDIITATLGKAYGVVGGYIAGKSSLVDMIRSYAPGFIFTTSLPPAIVSGALTAVKYQIDNLHDRRLQQLNTIDLKDQLVNRFDLPVMKNPLISFPS
;
A
#
# COMPACT_ATOMS: atom_id res chain seq x y z
N MET A 1 39.57 -1.95 -4.45
CA MET A 1 40.79 -1.69 -5.26
C MET A 1 40.50 -1.62 -6.77
N ASP A 2 39.38 -2.14 -7.28
CA ASP A 2 39.13 -2.22 -8.73
C ASP A 2 38.67 -0.91 -9.42
N ALA A 3 38.04 0.03 -8.71
CA ALA A 3 37.57 1.28 -9.33
C ALA A 3 38.71 2.27 -9.68
N GLN A 4 39.80 2.27 -8.91
CA GLN A 4 40.96 3.12 -9.19
C GLN A 4 41.80 2.58 -10.36
N LEU A 5 41.91 1.25 -10.51
CA LEU A 5 42.60 0.59 -11.63
C LEU A 5 41.87 0.82 -12.97
N ALA A 6 40.53 0.80 -12.98
CA ALA A 6 39.74 1.04 -14.19
C ALA A 6 39.86 2.50 -14.70
N SER A 7 40.02 3.47 -13.79
CA SER A 7 40.15 4.89 -14.18
C SER A 7 41.52 5.24 -14.77
N SER A 8 42.58 4.50 -14.42
CA SER A 8 43.93 4.74 -14.94
C SER A 8 44.10 4.20 -16.37
N GLN A 9 43.54 3.03 -16.66
CA GLN A 9 43.58 2.44 -18.00
C GLN A 9 42.79 3.25 -19.02
N LEU A 10 41.61 3.76 -18.65
CA LEU A 10 40.75 4.52 -19.57
C LEU A 10 41.40 5.83 -20.02
N ARG A 11 42.18 6.50 -19.15
CA ARG A 11 42.96 7.70 -19.50
C ARG A 11 44.07 7.42 -20.50
N ILE A 12 44.75 6.28 -20.37
CA ILE A 12 45.79 5.84 -21.32
C ILE A 12 45.15 5.61 -22.70
N PHE A 13 43.99 4.94 -22.76
CA PHE A 13 43.30 4.71 -24.03
C PHE A 13 42.67 5.97 -24.64
N GLN A 14 42.29 6.97 -23.84
CA GLN A 14 41.83 8.28 -24.34
C GLN A 14 42.94 9.05 -25.07
N GLN A 15 44.19 8.88 -24.67
CA GLN A 15 45.34 9.52 -25.35
C GLN A 15 45.69 8.83 -26.68
N ILE A 16 45.35 7.55 -26.83
CA ILE A 16 45.69 6.73 -27.99
C ILE A 16 44.55 6.68 -29.03
N CYS A 17 43.29 6.68 -28.58
CA CYS A 17 42.11 6.60 -29.46
C CYS A 17 41.45 7.98 -29.62
N PRO A 18 41.52 8.62 -30.80
CA PRO A 18 40.94 9.95 -31.02
C PRO A 18 39.43 10.02 -30.71
N PHE A 19 38.69 8.94 -30.95
CA PHE A 19 37.27 8.85 -30.63
C PHE A 19 37.00 8.87 -29.12
N LEU A 20 37.75 8.09 -28.33
CA LEU A 20 37.60 8.08 -26.87
C LEU A 20 38.11 9.37 -26.23
N GLY A 21 39.15 9.98 -26.81
CA GLY A 21 39.71 11.25 -26.33
C GLY A 21 38.79 12.45 -26.54
N ARG A 22 37.95 12.45 -27.59
CA ARG A 22 37.02 13.56 -27.90
C ARG A 22 35.56 13.32 -27.50
N THR A 23 35.19 12.10 -27.13
CA THR A 23 33.80 11.76 -26.75
C THR A 23 33.60 11.87 -25.25
N SER A 24 32.61 12.66 -24.82
CA SER A 24 32.32 12.83 -23.38
C SER A 24 31.94 11.49 -22.71
N PRO A 25 32.25 11.30 -21.41
CA PRO A 25 31.86 10.10 -20.67
C PRO A 25 30.34 9.83 -20.68
N LEU A 26 29.52 10.90 -20.67
CA LEU A 26 28.06 10.80 -20.74
C LEU A 26 27.59 10.25 -22.10
N THR A 27 28.21 10.71 -23.19
CA THR A 27 27.93 10.21 -24.55
C THR A 27 28.32 8.74 -24.68
N LEU A 28 29.51 8.35 -24.18
CA LEU A 28 29.95 6.95 -24.17
C LEU A 28 28.98 6.05 -23.40
N ARG A 29 28.52 6.50 -22.23
CA ARG A 29 27.55 5.76 -21.40
C ARG A 29 26.19 5.62 -22.09
N LYS A 30 25.72 6.63 -22.82
CA LYS A 30 24.48 6.56 -23.61
C LYS A 30 24.61 5.59 -24.80
N MET A 31 25.80 5.48 -25.38
CA MET A 31 26.08 4.56 -26.49
C MET A 31 26.28 3.11 -26.04
N SER A 32 26.73 2.89 -24.80
CA SER A 32 26.89 1.54 -24.23
C SER A 32 25.58 0.95 -23.72
N THR A 33 24.55 1.75 -23.45
CA THR A 33 23.25 1.28 -22.95
C THR A 33 22.18 1.12 -24.04
N ARG A 34 22.25 1.88 -25.15
CA ARG A 34 21.32 1.72 -26.28
C ARG A 34 21.77 0.57 -27.18
N SER A 35 20.98 -0.51 -27.18
CA SER A 35 21.19 -1.72 -27.98
C SER A 35 20.16 -1.82 -29.10
N VAL A 36 20.60 -2.23 -30.30
CA VAL A 36 19.73 -2.65 -31.40
C VAL A 36 20.06 -4.12 -31.65
N MET A 37 19.05 -5.00 -31.55
CA MET A 37 19.22 -6.46 -31.73
C MET A 37 20.31 -7.09 -30.85
N GLY A 38 20.45 -6.61 -29.61
CA GLY A 38 21.44 -7.16 -28.65
C GLY A 38 22.85 -6.58 -28.78
N VAL A 39 23.12 -5.71 -29.77
CA VAL A 39 24.42 -5.05 -29.97
C VAL A 39 24.33 -3.56 -29.65
N THR A 40 25.20 -3.07 -28.76
CA THR A 40 25.23 -1.65 -28.36
C THR A 40 25.74 -0.76 -29.50
N ARG A 41 25.26 0.49 -29.58
CA ARG A 41 25.77 1.45 -30.58
C ARG A 41 27.27 1.69 -30.45
N LEU A 42 27.81 1.63 -29.22
CA LEU A 42 29.25 1.71 -28.98
C LEU A 42 29.97 0.53 -29.63
N ARG A 43 29.42 -0.69 -29.53
CA ARG A 43 29.99 -1.89 -30.13
C ARG A 43 29.93 -1.88 -31.65
N LEU A 44 28.84 -1.37 -32.25
CA LEU A 44 28.74 -1.21 -33.71
C LEU A 44 29.83 -0.27 -34.25
N ARG A 45 30.08 0.86 -33.56
CA ARG A 45 31.18 1.76 -33.95
C ARG A 45 32.56 1.17 -33.73
N ALA A 46 32.73 0.37 -32.67
CA ALA A 46 33.96 -0.35 -32.40
C ALA A 46 34.28 -1.38 -33.49
N LEU A 47 33.27 -2.06 -34.04
CA LEU A 47 33.41 -3.02 -35.15
C LEU A 47 33.79 -2.34 -36.47
N ALA A 48 33.32 -1.11 -36.70
CA ALA A 48 33.68 -0.30 -37.87
C ALA A 48 35.06 0.37 -37.75
N CYS A 49 35.74 0.26 -36.60
CA CYS A 49 37.08 0.80 -36.42
C CYS A 49 38.12 -0.07 -37.15
N PRO A 50 38.98 0.48 -38.01
CA PRO A 50 39.96 -0.31 -38.75
C PRO A 50 41.02 -0.97 -37.85
N VAL A 51 41.19 -0.47 -36.61
CA VAL A 51 42.13 -1.03 -35.63
C VAL A 51 41.43 -2.01 -34.67
N LEU A 52 40.29 -1.60 -34.10
CA LEU A 52 39.60 -2.39 -33.07
C LEU A 52 38.67 -3.46 -33.66
N GLY A 53 38.11 -3.23 -34.86
CA GLY A 53 37.21 -4.13 -35.55
C GLY A 53 37.81 -5.51 -35.86
N PRO A 54 39.01 -5.59 -36.46
CA PRO A 54 39.68 -6.87 -36.71
C PRO A 54 39.91 -7.70 -35.43
N VAL A 55 40.29 -7.03 -34.33
CA VAL A 55 40.51 -7.68 -33.01
C VAL A 55 39.20 -8.19 -32.40
N LEU A 56 38.11 -7.41 -32.53
CA LEU A 56 36.80 -7.79 -32.03
C LEU A 56 36.17 -8.94 -32.84
N ASN A 57 36.43 -9.01 -34.15
CA ASN A 57 35.98 -10.11 -35.00
C ASN A 57 36.72 -11.42 -34.69
N LEU A 58 38.02 -11.38 -34.40
CA LEU A 58 38.80 -12.57 -34.00
C LEU A 58 38.31 -13.24 -32.70
N ASN A 59 37.70 -12.47 -31.80
CA ASN A 59 37.13 -13.00 -30.56
C ASN A 59 35.74 -13.61 -30.72
N HIS A 60 35.05 -13.38 -31.85
CA HIS A 60 33.71 -13.91 -32.08
C HIS A 60 33.73 -15.41 -32.47
N ASP A 61 34.80 -15.87 -33.13
CA ASP A 61 34.94 -17.25 -33.63
C ASP A 61 35.19 -18.32 -32.55
N LYS A 62 35.32 -17.94 -31.27
CA LYS A 62 35.52 -18.88 -30.16
C LYS A 62 34.24 -19.27 -29.40
N THR A 63 33.09 -18.69 -29.74
CA THR A 63 31.82 -18.93 -29.02
C THR A 63 30.65 -19.11 -29.98
N SER A 64 30.67 -20.15 -30.83
CA SER A 64 29.44 -20.70 -31.42
C SER A 64 29.70 -22.05 -32.09
N PHE A 65 29.15 -23.11 -31.51
CA PHE A 65 28.93 -24.38 -32.20
C PHE A 65 27.84 -24.18 -33.27
N LEU A 66 28.19 -24.40 -34.53
CA LEU A 66 27.46 -25.13 -35.59
C LEU A 66 28.06 -24.73 -36.96
N ARG A 67 28.71 -25.69 -37.62
CA ARG A 67 29.33 -25.68 -38.97
C ARG A 67 28.63 -26.80 -39.79
N PRO A 68 28.84 -27.04 -41.12
CA PRO A 68 29.72 -26.44 -42.17
C PRO A 68 28.93 -26.25 -43.54
N PRO A 69 29.46 -26.29 -44.81
CA PRO A 69 30.82 -26.52 -45.38
C PRO A 69 31.26 -25.47 -46.44
N SER A 70 32.46 -25.41 -47.05
CA SER A 70 33.76 -26.10 -47.01
C SER A 70 34.75 -25.28 -47.88
N ASN A 71 36.06 -25.53 -47.69
CA ASN A 71 37.22 -25.15 -48.52
C ASN A 71 37.87 -23.78 -48.27
N ILE A 72 38.97 -23.75 -47.51
CA ILE A 72 40.34 -23.60 -48.05
C ILE A 72 41.36 -23.88 -46.91
N ARG A 73 42.49 -24.46 -47.31
CA ARG A 73 43.52 -25.13 -46.50
C ARG A 73 44.40 -24.18 -45.66
N TYR A 74 44.86 -24.76 -44.55
CA TYR A 74 45.90 -24.32 -43.62
C TYR A 74 47.19 -23.79 -44.26
N LEU A 75 47.82 -22.81 -43.59
CA LEU A 75 49.25 -22.84 -43.31
C LEU A 75 49.54 -22.24 -41.92
N SER A 76 50.21 -23.05 -41.12
CA SER A 76 50.71 -22.82 -39.76
C SER A 76 52.03 -22.05 -39.74
N LYS A 77 52.27 -21.22 -38.70
CA LYS A 77 53.39 -21.34 -37.72
C LYS A 77 53.71 -20.00 -37.04
N THR A 78 53.77 -20.07 -35.71
CA THR A 78 54.67 -19.38 -34.76
C THR A 78 55.62 -18.30 -35.29
N ALA A 79 55.55 -17.10 -34.71
CA ALA A 79 56.67 -16.24 -34.30
C ALA A 79 56.06 -14.96 -33.68
N ALA A 80 56.28 -14.70 -32.39
CA ALA A 80 57.34 -13.82 -31.90
C ALA A 80 56.90 -12.34 -31.87
N THR A 81 57.19 -11.74 -30.73
CA THR A 81 57.29 -10.31 -30.47
C THR A 81 57.80 -9.52 -31.68
N HIS A 82 56.94 -8.68 -32.27
CA HIS A 82 57.38 -7.50 -33.00
C HIS A 82 56.48 -6.33 -32.61
N SER A 83 57.07 -5.43 -31.83
CA SER A 83 56.66 -4.04 -31.73
C SER A 83 56.92 -3.36 -33.07
N GLU A 84 55.98 -3.46 -34.01
CA GLU A 84 55.92 -2.51 -35.11
C GLU A 84 55.08 -1.31 -34.66
N LYS A 85 55.72 -0.14 -34.64
CA LYS A 85 55.07 1.15 -34.41
C LYS A 85 54.04 1.35 -35.52
N PHE A 86 52.76 1.13 -35.23
CA PHE A 86 51.68 1.70 -36.02
C PHE A 86 51.63 3.21 -35.73
N SER A 87 52.36 4.00 -36.51
CA SER A 87 52.17 5.45 -36.57
C SER A 87 50.88 5.72 -37.33
N LEU A 88 49.77 5.77 -36.61
CA LEU A 88 48.48 6.18 -37.17
C LEU A 88 48.46 7.70 -37.23
N SER A 89 48.54 8.26 -38.44
CA SER A 89 48.23 9.66 -38.68
C SER A 89 46.75 9.93 -38.31
N PRO A 90 46.41 11.08 -37.70
CA PRO A 90 45.05 11.37 -37.18
C PRO A 90 43.95 11.38 -38.25
N GLU A 91 44.30 11.33 -39.53
CA GLU A 91 43.40 11.53 -40.67
C GLU A 91 42.72 10.24 -41.17
N SER A 92 43.09 9.07 -40.63
CA SER A 92 42.57 7.76 -41.08
C SER A 92 41.42 7.20 -40.22
N CYS A 93 40.86 7.97 -39.28
CA CYS A 93 39.73 7.54 -38.48
C CYS A 93 38.40 7.90 -39.20
N PRO A 94 37.62 6.93 -39.71
CA PRO A 94 36.37 7.20 -40.42
C PRO A 94 35.24 7.78 -39.54
N LEU A 95 35.52 8.00 -38.24
CA LEU A 95 34.62 8.64 -37.29
C LEU A 95 34.96 10.11 -37.03
N LEU A 96 35.97 10.68 -37.70
CA LEU A 96 36.41 12.06 -37.50
C LEU A 96 35.58 13.10 -38.29
N SER A 97 34.87 12.71 -39.35
CA SER A 97 34.11 13.64 -40.20
C SER A 97 32.60 13.54 -39.95
N THR A 98 32.10 14.27 -38.95
CA THR A 98 30.75 14.85 -39.01
C THR A 98 30.81 16.21 -38.33
N ASP A 99 30.94 17.25 -39.16
CA ASP A 99 30.75 18.64 -38.77
C ASP A 99 29.23 18.85 -38.52
N PRO A 100 28.79 19.55 -37.46
CA PRO A 100 27.37 19.58 -37.07
C PRO A 100 26.45 20.42 -37.96
N ASN A 101 26.92 21.04 -39.04
CA ASN A 101 26.20 22.15 -39.69
C ASN A 101 26.11 22.12 -41.23
N HIS A 102 26.31 20.99 -41.92
CA HIS A 102 26.08 20.94 -43.36
C HIS A 102 24.68 20.44 -43.72
N HIS A 103 23.83 21.35 -44.22
CA HIS A 103 22.63 21.01 -44.97
C HIS A 103 23.04 20.30 -46.28
N THR A 104 22.68 19.04 -46.41
CA THR A 104 22.55 18.34 -47.70
C THR A 104 21.09 17.97 -47.86
N GLN A 105 20.45 18.57 -48.87
CA GLN A 105 19.17 18.11 -49.40
C GLN A 105 19.40 16.76 -50.06
N GLU A 106 19.34 15.68 -49.27
CA GLU A 106 19.10 14.36 -49.82
C GLU A 106 17.59 14.19 -49.97
N HIS A 107 17.16 14.06 -51.22
CA HIS A 107 15.89 13.46 -51.58
C HIS A 107 15.86 12.02 -51.02
N GLN A 108 15.50 11.89 -49.74
CA GLN A 108 15.12 10.61 -49.16
C GLN A 108 13.72 10.33 -49.67
N SER A 109 13.64 9.38 -50.61
CA SER A 109 12.42 8.62 -50.85
C SER A 109 11.85 8.21 -49.49
N HIS A 110 10.64 8.68 -49.18
CA HIS A 110 9.86 8.28 -48.02
C HIS A 110 9.51 6.79 -48.14
N HIS A 111 10.47 5.90 -47.86
CA HIS A 111 10.15 4.69 -47.14
C HIS A 111 10.05 5.09 -45.67
N GLN A 112 8.92 5.73 -45.35
CA GLN A 112 8.40 5.78 -44.00
C GLN A 112 8.13 4.31 -43.65
N GLU A 113 9.14 3.65 -43.08
CA GLU A 113 8.87 2.46 -42.27
C GLU A 113 7.87 2.94 -41.23
N ASP A 114 6.58 2.63 -41.46
CA ASP A 114 5.49 2.72 -40.50
C ASP A 114 5.83 1.81 -39.33
N ARG A 115 6.80 2.23 -38.52
CA ARG A 115 7.07 1.66 -37.22
C ARG A 115 5.96 2.20 -36.34
N PRO A 116 5.05 1.36 -35.82
CA PRO A 116 3.95 1.84 -35.00
C PRO A 116 4.54 2.66 -33.85
N LEU A 117 4.06 3.90 -33.70
CA LEU A 117 4.45 4.76 -32.59
C LEU A 117 4.10 4.00 -31.31
N LEU A 118 5.12 3.49 -30.62
CA LEU A 118 4.96 2.84 -29.34
C LEU A 118 4.41 3.86 -28.35
N PHE A 119 3.50 3.41 -27.49
CA PHE A 119 2.96 4.25 -26.42
C PHE A 119 4.09 4.73 -25.50
N ASP A 120 4.20 6.04 -25.29
CA ASP A 120 5.16 6.62 -24.34
C ASP A 120 4.59 6.58 -22.92
N TYR A 121 4.98 5.54 -22.19
CA TYR A 121 4.58 5.35 -20.81
C TYR A 121 5.12 6.43 -19.88
N GLU A 122 6.33 6.93 -20.11
CA GLU A 122 6.96 7.95 -19.25
C GLU A 122 6.26 9.30 -19.42
N GLU A 123 5.92 9.68 -20.65
CA GLU A 123 5.12 10.88 -20.91
C GLU A 123 3.74 10.78 -20.24
N PHE A 124 3.08 9.61 -20.32
CA PHE A 124 1.81 9.39 -19.63
C PHE A 124 1.95 9.56 -18.11
N TYR A 125 2.97 8.96 -17.47
CA TYR A 125 3.19 9.09 -16.03
C TYR A 125 3.40 10.55 -15.63
N ASN A 126 4.27 11.26 -16.36
CA ASN A 126 4.55 12.67 -16.07
C ASN A 126 3.29 13.52 -16.21
N ARG A 127 2.45 13.28 -17.24
CA ARG A 127 1.18 13.98 -17.39
C ARG A 127 0.20 13.71 -16.24
N GLU A 128 0.12 12.49 -15.73
CA GLU A 128 -0.71 12.20 -14.56
C GLU A 128 -0.18 12.84 -13.27
N LEU A 129 1.15 12.90 -13.11
CA LEU A 129 1.80 13.60 -11.99
C LEU A 129 1.62 15.11 -12.08
N ASP A 130 1.72 15.69 -13.28
CA ASP A 130 1.49 17.12 -13.52
C ASP A 130 0.08 17.53 -13.12
N LYS A 131 -0.94 16.70 -13.37
CA LYS A 131 -2.29 16.95 -12.86
C LYS A 131 -2.32 17.08 -11.34
N LYS A 132 -1.58 16.23 -10.61
CA LYS A 132 -1.46 16.28 -9.15
C LYS A 132 -0.69 17.50 -8.64
N HIS A 133 0.30 17.97 -9.39
CA HIS A 133 1.03 19.20 -9.08
C HIS A 133 0.18 20.46 -9.36
N GLN A 134 -0.63 20.44 -10.41
CA GLN A 134 -1.55 21.53 -10.78
C GLN A 134 -2.69 21.66 -9.78
N ASP A 135 -3.33 20.55 -9.39
CA ASP A 135 -4.45 20.53 -8.43
C ASP A 135 -4.00 20.61 -6.94
N LYS A 136 -2.69 20.68 -6.70
CA LYS A 136 -2.05 20.73 -5.36
C LYS A 136 -2.35 19.51 -4.47
N SER A 137 -2.80 18.40 -5.03
CA SER A 137 -3.03 17.14 -4.31
C SER A 137 -1.83 16.18 -4.33
N TYR A 138 -0.73 16.55 -4.99
CA TYR A 138 0.55 15.85 -4.87
C TYR A 138 1.02 15.85 -3.40
N ARG A 139 1.48 14.69 -2.92
CA ARG A 139 1.82 14.50 -1.51
C ARG A 139 3.33 14.44 -1.31
N TYR A 140 3.84 15.32 -0.45
CA TYR A 140 5.18 15.20 0.12
C TYR A 140 5.04 14.63 1.54
N PHE A 141 5.70 13.52 1.82
CA PHE A 141 5.60 12.88 3.14
C PHE A 141 6.60 13.48 4.13
N ASN A 142 6.11 13.86 5.30
CA ASN A 142 6.96 14.31 6.41
C ASN A 142 7.66 13.10 7.06
N ASN A 143 8.98 13.19 7.23
CA ASN A 143 9.75 12.18 7.97
C ASN A 143 9.55 12.40 9.47
N ILE A 144 8.76 11.53 10.11
CA ILE A 144 8.40 11.59 11.54
C ILE A 144 8.66 10.23 12.19
N ASN A 145 9.54 10.22 13.19
CA ASN A 145 9.95 9.02 13.93
C ASN A 145 9.46 9.12 15.38
N ARG A 146 8.33 8.48 15.69
CA ARG A 146 7.68 8.57 17.01
C ARG A 146 8.53 7.89 18.11
N LEU A 147 8.66 8.55 19.26
CA LEU A 147 9.49 8.09 20.37
C LEU A 147 8.63 7.42 21.46
N ALA A 148 8.74 6.10 21.61
CA ALA A 148 7.96 5.35 22.60
C ALA A 148 8.13 5.87 24.04
N ALA A 149 9.36 6.23 24.43
CA ALA A 149 9.68 6.71 25.77
C ALA A 149 9.19 8.14 26.06
N LYS A 150 8.81 8.91 25.03
CA LYS A 150 8.42 10.32 25.13
C LYS A 150 7.08 10.62 24.46
N PHE A 151 6.19 9.63 24.32
CA PHE A 151 4.91 9.83 23.64
C PHE A 151 4.16 11.07 24.18
N PRO A 152 3.65 11.99 23.32
CA PRO A 152 3.50 11.89 21.86
C PRO A 152 4.62 12.57 21.03
N ILE A 153 5.83 12.71 21.58
CA ILE A 153 6.98 13.31 20.89
C ILE A 153 7.55 12.38 19.80
N ALA A 154 8.03 12.98 18.71
CA ALA A 154 8.77 12.34 17.63
C ALA A 154 10.02 13.17 17.27
N HIS A 155 10.92 12.64 16.44
CA HIS A 155 11.96 13.44 15.77
C HIS A 155 11.79 13.44 14.25
N THR A 156 12.31 14.48 13.59
CA THR A 156 12.29 14.62 12.13
C THR A 156 13.35 13.71 11.47
N ALA A 157 13.77 14.00 10.23
CA ALA A 157 14.98 13.41 9.66
C ALA A 157 16.25 13.69 10.51
N GLN A 158 16.24 14.74 11.34
CA GLN A 158 17.31 15.06 12.27
C GLN A 158 16.94 14.58 13.69
N PRO A 159 17.66 13.62 14.28
CA PRO A 159 17.30 13.05 15.59
C PRO A 159 17.22 14.04 16.76
N LYS A 160 17.88 15.20 16.66
CA LYS A 160 17.86 16.25 17.69
C LYS A 160 16.68 17.21 17.55
N GLU A 161 15.99 17.20 16.41
CA GLU A 161 14.84 18.05 16.15
C GLU A 161 13.56 17.31 16.58
N GLU A 162 13.17 17.50 17.84
CA GLU A 162 11.96 16.91 18.40
C GLU A 162 10.71 17.76 18.09
N VAL A 163 9.60 17.09 17.79
CA VAL A 163 8.30 17.67 17.49
C VAL A 163 7.20 16.94 18.27
N THR A 164 6.11 17.64 18.59
CA THR A 164 4.92 17.03 19.21
C THR A 164 3.94 16.59 18.13
N VAL A 165 3.55 15.31 18.11
CA VAL A 165 2.64 14.79 17.09
C VAL A 165 1.18 14.90 17.54
N TRP A 166 0.41 15.71 16.82
CA TRP A 166 -1.03 15.92 17.06
C TRP A 166 -1.95 15.25 16.02
N CYS A 167 -1.39 14.57 15.02
CA CYS A 167 -2.13 13.95 13.92
C CYS A 167 -1.99 12.41 13.86
N SER A 168 -1.51 11.79 14.94
CA SER A 168 -1.40 10.33 15.02
C SER A 168 -2.76 9.71 15.31
N ASN A 169 -3.05 8.58 14.68
CA ASN A 169 -4.23 7.77 15.01
C ASN A 169 -3.96 6.69 16.09
N ASP A 170 -2.80 6.72 16.73
CA ASP A 170 -2.52 5.92 17.93
C ASP A 170 -3.19 6.57 19.14
N TYR A 171 -4.53 6.59 19.11
CA TYR A 171 -5.37 7.46 19.94
C TYR A 171 -5.17 7.30 21.44
N LEU A 172 -4.81 6.09 21.86
CA LEU A 172 -4.64 5.73 23.27
C LEU A 172 -3.17 5.46 23.63
N GLY A 173 -2.24 5.68 22.69
CA GLY A 173 -0.81 5.44 22.90
C GLY A 173 -0.47 3.97 23.17
N MET A 174 -1.26 3.04 22.62
CA MET A 174 -1.04 1.60 22.83
C MET A 174 0.22 1.10 22.12
N SER A 175 0.71 1.81 21.09
CA SER A 175 1.94 1.43 20.40
C SER A 175 3.19 1.48 21.28
N LYS A 176 3.14 2.23 22.39
CA LYS A 176 4.23 2.34 23.38
C LYS A 176 3.90 1.68 24.72
N HIS A 177 2.71 1.09 24.87
CA HIS A 177 2.26 0.58 26.16
C HIS A 177 3.20 -0.54 26.65
N PRO A 178 3.70 -0.51 27.91
CA PRO A 178 4.71 -1.47 28.38
C PRO A 178 4.32 -2.93 28.19
N LEU A 179 3.08 -3.30 28.52
CA LEU A 179 2.58 -4.68 28.34
C LEU A 179 2.57 -5.12 26.87
N VAL A 180 2.24 -4.21 25.95
CA VAL A 180 2.25 -4.48 24.50
C VAL A 180 3.68 -4.68 24.02
N LEU A 181 4.60 -3.79 24.40
CA LEU A 181 6.01 -3.91 24.02
C LEU A 181 6.65 -5.18 24.57
N GLU A 182 6.34 -5.55 25.82
CA GLU A 182 6.86 -6.75 26.46
C GLU A 182 6.35 -8.02 25.78
N SER A 183 5.03 -8.13 25.51
CA SER A 183 4.47 -9.30 24.84
C SER A 183 5.04 -9.47 23.42
N MET A 184 5.22 -8.37 22.69
CA MET A 184 5.86 -8.38 21.37
C MET A 184 7.31 -8.86 21.45
N LYS A 185 8.11 -8.34 22.39
CA LYS A 185 9.51 -8.77 22.59
C LYS A 185 9.61 -10.25 22.92
N ASN A 186 8.81 -10.73 23.88
CA ASN A 186 8.80 -12.14 24.27
C ASN A 186 8.41 -13.05 23.10
N THR A 187 7.46 -12.60 22.28
CA THR A 187 7.01 -13.33 21.09
C THR A 187 8.08 -13.34 20.00
N LEU A 188 8.78 -12.24 19.77
CA LEU A 188 9.93 -12.17 18.84
C LEU A 188 11.03 -13.15 19.25
N THR A 189 11.38 -13.19 20.53
CA THR A 189 12.40 -14.13 21.04
C THR A 189 11.98 -15.58 20.84
N LYS A 190 10.70 -15.90 21.04
CA LYS A 190 10.20 -17.28 20.97
C LYS A 190 9.93 -17.78 19.54
N TYR A 191 9.31 -16.96 18.71
CA TYR A 191 8.77 -17.37 17.40
C TYR A 191 9.46 -16.70 16.21
N GLY A 192 10.37 -15.75 16.45
CA GLY A 192 11.04 -15.00 15.39
C GLY A 192 10.14 -13.91 14.78
N ALA A 193 10.57 -13.41 13.62
CA ALA A 193 9.97 -12.24 12.98
C ALA A 193 8.69 -12.56 12.19
N GLY A 194 8.80 -13.21 11.03
CA GLY A 194 7.69 -13.44 10.11
C GLY A 194 6.89 -14.71 10.45
N ALA A 195 5.62 -14.76 10.03
CA ALA A 195 4.80 -15.97 10.14
C ALA A 195 5.28 -17.10 9.21
N GLY A 196 6.05 -16.78 8.16
CA GLY A 196 6.67 -17.77 7.27
C GLY A 196 5.74 -18.38 6.22
N GLY A 197 4.46 -18.02 6.19
CA GLY A 197 3.52 -18.53 5.19
C GLY A 197 2.13 -17.91 5.28
N THR A 198 1.22 -18.38 4.41
CA THR A 198 -0.19 -17.98 4.42
C THR A 198 -0.94 -18.68 5.55
N ARG A 199 -2.18 -18.27 5.84
CA ARG A 199 -3.01 -18.98 6.84
C ARG A 199 -3.13 -20.48 6.56
N ASN A 200 -3.20 -20.90 5.30
CA ASN A 200 -3.31 -22.31 4.96
C ASN A 200 -1.98 -23.07 5.02
N ILE A 201 -0.85 -22.39 4.85
CA ILE A 201 0.48 -23.02 4.70
C ILE A 201 1.39 -22.45 5.78
N ALA A 202 1.48 -23.15 6.92
CA ALA A 202 2.35 -22.85 8.06
C ALA A 202 2.17 -21.48 8.76
N GLY A 203 1.29 -20.60 8.28
CA GLY A 203 1.07 -19.26 8.84
C GLY A 203 -0.15 -19.12 9.75
N ASN A 204 -0.77 -20.20 10.22
CA ASN A 204 -1.89 -20.17 11.16
C ASN A 204 -1.45 -20.65 12.55
N ALA A 205 -1.05 -19.70 13.40
CA ALA A 205 -0.57 -19.99 14.75
C ALA A 205 -1.69 -19.85 15.80
N ALA A 206 -1.48 -20.45 16.99
CA ALA A 206 -2.39 -20.32 18.13
C ALA A 206 -2.65 -18.86 18.55
N LEU A 207 -1.68 -17.97 18.32
CA LEU A 207 -1.83 -16.52 18.55
C LEU A 207 -2.90 -15.91 17.64
N HIS A 208 -2.98 -16.31 16.35
CA HIS A 208 -4.01 -15.84 15.43
C HIS A 208 -5.40 -16.28 15.89
N LEU A 209 -5.53 -17.55 16.27
CA LEU A 209 -6.79 -18.10 16.79
C LEU A 209 -7.23 -17.40 18.09
N SER A 210 -6.28 -17.11 18.98
CA SER A 210 -6.55 -16.40 20.24
C SER A 210 -6.99 -14.96 20.00
N LEU A 211 -6.37 -14.28 19.04
CA LEU A 211 -6.76 -12.92 18.64
C LEU A 211 -8.16 -12.94 18.01
N GLU A 212 -8.44 -13.83 17.07
CA GLU A 212 -9.75 -13.97 16.43
C GLU A 212 -10.85 -14.27 17.47
N SER A 213 -10.60 -15.18 18.40
CA SER A 213 -11.55 -15.46 19.50
C SER A 213 -11.77 -14.25 20.40
N THR A 214 -10.72 -13.50 20.74
CA THR A 214 -10.83 -12.29 21.58
C THR A 214 -11.59 -11.18 20.85
N LEU A 215 -11.39 -11.02 19.54
CA LEU A 215 -12.11 -10.04 18.73
C LEU A 215 -13.59 -10.41 18.56
N ALA A 216 -13.90 -11.71 18.40
CA ALA A 216 -15.27 -12.19 18.39
C ALA A 216 -15.97 -11.88 19.72
N ASP A 217 -15.29 -12.14 20.85
CA ASP A 217 -15.79 -11.84 22.20
C ASP A 217 -15.99 -10.34 22.46
N LEU A 218 -15.05 -9.49 22.00
CA LEU A 218 -15.16 -8.03 22.08
C LEU A 218 -16.50 -7.55 21.51
N HIS A 219 -16.82 -8.01 20.29
CA HIS A 219 -18.02 -7.62 19.55
C HIS A 219 -19.25 -8.47 19.86
N ARG A 220 -19.13 -9.45 20.77
CA ARG A 220 -20.17 -10.45 21.08
C ARG A 220 -20.70 -11.14 19.82
N LYS A 221 -19.81 -11.41 18.86
CA LYS A 221 -20.11 -12.13 17.63
C LYS A 221 -19.61 -13.57 17.71
N GLU A 222 -20.17 -14.42 16.87
CA GLU A 222 -19.82 -15.84 16.89
C GLU A 222 -18.38 -16.09 16.40
N SER A 223 -17.87 -15.25 15.51
CA SER A 223 -16.54 -15.41 14.93
C SER A 223 -15.95 -14.07 14.47
N ALA A 224 -14.63 -14.04 14.35
CA ALA A 224 -13.89 -12.96 13.73
C ALA A 224 -12.75 -13.51 12.86
N LEU A 225 -12.27 -12.69 11.91
CA LEU A 225 -11.21 -13.07 10.96
C LEU A 225 -10.23 -11.92 10.78
N VAL A 226 -8.94 -12.21 10.97
CA VAL A 226 -7.87 -11.21 10.91
C VAL A 226 -7.23 -11.13 9.51
N PHE A 227 -7.05 -9.90 9.05
CA PHE A 227 -6.44 -9.50 7.79
C PHE A 227 -5.21 -8.62 8.01
N SER A 228 -4.43 -8.40 6.94
CA SER A 228 -3.23 -7.55 6.96
C SER A 228 -3.50 -6.09 7.31
N SER A 229 -4.68 -5.57 6.99
CA SER A 229 -5.15 -4.22 7.34
C SER A 229 -6.67 -4.15 7.23
N CYS A 230 -7.29 -3.12 7.80
CA CYS A 230 -8.73 -2.91 7.59
C CYS A 230 -9.05 -2.43 6.17
N TYR A 231 -8.08 -1.88 5.45
CA TYR A 231 -8.23 -1.63 4.01
C TYR A 231 -8.54 -2.95 3.30
N VAL A 232 -7.72 -3.97 3.55
CA VAL A 232 -7.88 -5.31 2.95
C VAL A 232 -9.13 -6.00 3.50
N ALA A 233 -9.44 -5.88 4.79
CA ALA A 233 -10.65 -6.46 5.36
C ALA A 233 -11.92 -5.91 4.67
N ASN A 234 -12.01 -4.59 4.47
CA ASN A 234 -13.15 -3.95 3.80
C ASN A 234 -13.23 -4.36 2.33
N ASP A 235 -12.12 -4.22 1.58
CA ASP A 235 -12.07 -4.56 0.16
C ASP A 235 -12.42 -6.04 -0.07
N ALA A 236 -11.76 -6.94 0.65
CA ALA A 236 -11.95 -8.38 0.50
C ALA A 236 -13.37 -8.84 0.88
N THR A 237 -13.94 -8.27 1.94
CA THR A 237 -15.28 -8.67 2.42
C THR A 237 -16.37 -8.17 1.49
N LEU A 238 -16.35 -6.88 1.12
CA LEU A 238 -17.36 -6.28 0.23
C LEU A 238 -17.26 -6.84 -1.19
N SER A 239 -16.04 -7.04 -1.72
CA SER A 239 -15.84 -7.64 -3.04
C SER A 239 -16.35 -9.08 -3.11
N THR A 240 -16.07 -9.88 -2.07
CA THR A 240 -16.54 -11.28 -1.99
C THR A 240 -18.06 -11.35 -1.85
N LEU A 241 -18.66 -10.61 -0.93
CA LEU A 241 -20.11 -10.63 -0.73
C LEU A 241 -20.87 -10.12 -1.96
N GLY A 242 -20.46 -8.95 -2.50
CA GLY A 242 -21.14 -8.38 -3.65
C GLY A 242 -21.05 -9.23 -4.92
N SER A 243 -19.96 -10.00 -5.10
CA SER A 243 -19.82 -10.92 -6.24
C SER A 243 -20.51 -12.27 -6.04
N LYS A 244 -20.72 -12.72 -4.80
CA LYS A 244 -21.31 -14.04 -4.50
C LYS A 244 -22.81 -13.99 -4.24
N LEU A 245 -23.34 -12.90 -3.70
CA LEU A 245 -24.78 -12.73 -3.49
C LEU A 245 -25.47 -12.45 -4.84
N PRO A 246 -26.46 -13.26 -5.25
CA PRO A 246 -27.07 -13.15 -6.57
C PRO A 246 -27.85 -11.83 -6.69
N GLY A 247 -27.51 -11.02 -7.70
CA GLY A 247 -28.19 -9.74 -7.94
C GLY A 247 -27.99 -8.70 -6.83
N CYS A 248 -26.93 -8.83 -6.03
CA CYS A 248 -26.69 -7.97 -4.88
C CYS A 248 -26.64 -6.47 -5.23
N SER A 249 -27.27 -5.66 -4.37
CA SER A 249 -27.18 -4.20 -4.41
C SER A 249 -26.58 -3.65 -3.12
N ILE A 250 -25.50 -2.88 -3.24
CA ILE A 250 -24.79 -2.27 -2.12
C ILE A 250 -25.17 -0.80 -1.99
N PHE A 251 -25.76 -0.44 -0.87
CA PHE A 251 -26.14 0.90 -0.46
C PHE A 251 -24.97 1.49 0.33
N SER A 252 -24.24 2.43 -0.27
CA SER A 252 -23.02 3.01 0.30
C SER A 252 -23.29 4.45 0.73
N ASP A 253 -22.93 4.79 1.97
CA ASP A 253 -22.83 6.18 2.39
C ASP A 253 -21.86 6.93 1.46
N SER A 254 -22.20 8.17 1.09
CA SER A 254 -21.39 8.99 0.18
C SER A 254 -20.01 9.36 0.70
N SER A 255 -19.81 9.26 2.02
CA SER A 255 -18.56 9.60 2.72
C SER A 255 -17.77 8.37 3.17
N ASN A 256 -18.15 7.17 2.74
CA ASN A 256 -17.41 5.94 3.03
C ASN A 256 -15.94 5.99 2.62
N HIS A 257 -15.10 5.36 3.42
CA HIS A 257 -13.67 5.24 3.19
C HIS A 257 -13.33 4.55 1.86
N ALA A 258 -12.19 4.94 1.29
CA ALA A 258 -11.72 4.45 0.00
C ALA A 258 -11.65 2.91 -0.09
N SER A 259 -11.34 2.23 1.01
CA SER A 259 -11.30 0.76 1.05
C SER A 259 -12.67 0.11 0.81
N MET A 260 -13.74 0.69 1.36
CA MET A 260 -15.10 0.21 1.13
C MET A 260 -15.53 0.49 -0.30
N ILE A 261 -15.27 1.71 -0.79
CA ILE A 261 -15.53 2.09 -2.19
C ILE A 261 -14.81 1.12 -3.15
N GLN A 262 -13.57 0.76 -2.85
CA GLN A 262 -12.78 -0.16 -3.67
C GLN A 262 -13.38 -1.57 -3.67
N GLY A 263 -13.75 -2.11 -2.50
CA GLY A 263 -14.42 -3.41 -2.39
C GLY A 263 -15.73 -3.47 -3.17
N ILE A 264 -16.55 -2.43 -3.04
CA ILE A 264 -17.82 -2.32 -3.77
C ILE A 264 -17.58 -2.28 -5.28
N LYS A 265 -16.62 -1.47 -5.76
CA LYS A 265 -16.26 -1.42 -7.19
C LYS A 265 -15.75 -2.77 -7.70
N ASN A 266 -14.88 -3.42 -6.92
CA ASN A 266 -14.28 -4.72 -7.27
C ASN A 266 -15.33 -5.84 -7.31
N SER A 267 -16.40 -5.73 -6.52
CA SER A 267 -17.49 -6.72 -6.48
C SER A 267 -18.27 -6.81 -7.79
N ARG A 268 -18.31 -5.72 -8.59
CA ARG A 268 -19.21 -5.52 -9.74
C ARG A 268 -20.71 -5.60 -9.42
N ALA A 269 -21.08 -5.62 -8.14
CA ALA A 269 -22.47 -5.53 -7.70
C ALA A 269 -23.08 -4.18 -8.09
N SER A 270 -24.42 -4.13 -8.12
CA SER A 270 -25.13 -2.85 -8.22
C SER A 270 -24.74 -1.98 -7.03
N LYS A 271 -24.50 -0.69 -7.28
CA LYS A 271 -24.10 0.27 -6.24
C LYS A 271 -25.07 1.44 -6.23
N VAL A 272 -25.65 1.69 -5.07
CA VAL A 272 -26.52 2.83 -4.80
C VAL A 272 -25.85 3.70 -3.74
N ILE A 273 -25.58 4.97 -4.04
CA ILE A 273 -24.96 5.88 -3.05
C ILE A 273 -26.06 6.68 -2.39
N PHE A 274 -26.15 6.66 -1.05
CA PHE A 274 -27.01 7.57 -0.29
C PHE A 274 -26.21 8.73 0.31
N LYS A 275 -26.87 9.88 0.51
CA LYS A 275 -26.25 11.07 1.08
C LYS A 275 -25.76 10.78 2.50
N HIS A 276 -24.63 11.37 2.86
CA HIS A 276 -23.96 11.11 4.12
C HIS A 276 -24.90 11.25 5.33
N ASN A 277 -25.06 10.18 6.10
CA ASN A 277 -25.96 10.08 7.25
C ASN A 277 -27.44 10.43 7.00
N ASP A 278 -27.90 10.45 5.74
CA ASP A 278 -29.29 10.79 5.39
C ASP A 278 -30.17 9.54 5.32
N LEU A 279 -30.92 9.30 6.40
CA LEU A 279 -31.84 8.17 6.53
C LEU A 279 -33.02 8.23 5.56
N VAL A 280 -33.49 9.44 5.21
CA VAL A 280 -34.63 9.61 4.31
C VAL A 280 -34.23 9.21 2.89
N ASP A 281 -33.05 9.66 2.44
CA ASP A 281 -32.49 9.27 1.15
C ASP A 281 -32.16 7.77 1.11
N LEU A 282 -31.60 7.20 2.18
CA LEU A 282 -31.36 5.76 2.29
C LEU A 282 -32.67 4.96 2.19
N GLU A 283 -33.70 5.32 2.95
CA GLU A 283 -35.00 4.65 2.93
C GLU A 283 -35.66 4.73 1.55
N ALA A 284 -35.67 5.91 0.92
CA ALA A 284 -36.19 6.08 -0.43
C ALA A 284 -35.49 5.14 -1.43
N LYS A 285 -34.17 5.01 -1.33
CA LYS A 285 -33.36 4.12 -2.18
C LYS A 285 -33.63 2.65 -1.90
N LEU A 286 -33.73 2.23 -0.63
CA LEU A 286 -34.05 0.85 -0.26
C LEU A 286 -35.44 0.44 -0.74
N SER A 287 -36.43 1.32 -0.60
CA SER A 287 -37.83 1.07 -0.98
C SER A 287 -38.05 0.86 -2.47
N ALA A 288 -37.09 1.29 -3.32
CA ALA A 288 -37.12 1.08 -4.76
C ALA A 288 -36.77 -0.35 -5.19
N TYR A 289 -36.33 -1.21 -4.28
CA TYR A 289 -35.94 -2.58 -4.55
C TYR A 289 -36.92 -3.60 -3.96
N PRO A 290 -37.15 -4.74 -4.63
CA PRO A 290 -37.88 -5.86 -4.05
C PRO A 290 -37.27 -6.34 -2.73
N ILE A 291 -38.11 -6.75 -1.78
CA ILE A 291 -37.66 -7.15 -0.44
C ILE A 291 -36.71 -8.36 -0.48
N ASP A 292 -36.89 -9.27 -1.43
CA ASP A 292 -36.10 -10.49 -1.64
C ASP A 292 -34.77 -10.26 -2.38
N THR A 293 -34.53 -9.05 -2.90
CA THR A 293 -33.21 -8.69 -3.46
C THR A 293 -32.17 -8.72 -2.34
N PRO A 294 -31.01 -9.38 -2.49
CA PRO A 294 -29.92 -9.27 -1.53
C PRO A 294 -29.37 -7.85 -1.47
N LYS A 295 -29.33 -7.25 -0.28
CA LYS A 295 -28.89 -5.86 -0.07
C LYS A 295 -27.84 -5.79 1.03
N ILE A 296 -26.86 -4.91 0.86
CA ILE A 296 -25.87 -4.57 1.90
C ILE A 296 -25.94 -3.06 2.12
N ILE A 297 -26.13 -2.62 3.36
CA ILE A 297 -25.98 -1.22 3.75
C ILE A 297 -24.59 -1.05 4.36
N ALA A 298 -23.72 -0.29 3.70
CA ALA A 298 -22.33 -0.08 4.08
C ALA A 298 -22.10 1.36 4.54
N PHE A 299 -21.64 1.53 5.78
CA PHE A 299 -21.46 2.84 6.42
C PHE A 299 -20.39 2.79 7.53
N GLU A 300 -19.99 3.96 8.04
CA GLU A 300 -19.04 4.07 9.16
C GLU A 300 -19.77 4.47 10.45
N SER A 301 -19.22 4.07 11.59
CA SER A 301 -19.64 4.54 12.91
C SER A 301 -19.13 5.96 13.18
N VAL A 302 -17.83 6.21 13.05
CA VAL A 302 -17.17 7.51 13.22
C VAL A 302 -16.41 7.82 11.94
N TYR A 303 -16.83 8.86 11.23
CA TYR A 303 -16.26 9.19 9.93
C TYR A 303 -14.95 9.94 10.10
N SER A 304 -13.89 9.36 9.54
CA SER A 304 -12.49 9.71 9.80
C SER A 304 -12.11 11.19 9.69
N MET A 305 -12.73 11.93 8.75
CA MET A 305 -12.30 13.29 8.39
C MET A 305 -13.15 14.40 9.04
N CYS A 306 -14.46 14.21 9.15
CA CYS A 306 -15.38 15.22 9.68
C CYS A 306 -15.80 14.97 11.13
N GLY A 307 -15.53 13.76 11.67
CA GLY A 307 -15.89 13.38 13.03
C GLY A 307 -17.39 13.16 13.25
N SER A 308 -18.20 13.12 12.19
CA SER A 308 -19.62 12.77 12.30
C SER A 308 -19.78 11.31 12.76
N VAL A 309 -20.92 11.02 13.39
CA VAL A 309 -21.26 9.70 13.90
C VAL A 309 -22.46 9.16 13.12
N GLY A 310 -22.38 7.92 12.65
CA GLY A 310 -23.44 7.26 11.89
C GLY A 310 -24.67 6.96 12.75
N PRO A 311 -25.90 7.09 12.21
CA PRO A 311 -27.14 6.75 12.93
C PRO A 311 -27.37 5.23 12.94
N ILE A 312 -26.53 4.50 13.69
CA ILE A 312 -26.41 3.02 13.64
C ILE A 312 -27.75 2.32 13.87
N GLU A 313 -28.45 2.67 14.96
CA GLU A 313 -29.73 2.04 15.33
C GLU A 313 -30.79 2.20 14.22
N SER A 314 -30.95 3.41 13.68
CA SER A 314 -31.90 3.68 12.60
C SER A 314 -31.52 3.01 11.28
N ILE A 315 -30.23 2.83 11.00
CA ILE A 315 -29.78 2.03 9.84
C ILE A 315 -30.12 0.56 10.05
N CYS A 316 -29.98 0.01 11.26
CA CYS A 316 -30.44 -1.34 11.57
C CYS A 316 -31.95 -1.48 11.39
N ASP A 317 -32.75 -0.49 11.80
CA ASP A 317 -34.21 -0.49 11.60
C ASP A 317 -34.56 -0.57 10.11
N LEU A 318 -33.89 0.22 9.27
CA LEU A 318 -34.06 0.17 7.82
C LEU A 318 -33.57 -1.14 7.21
N ALA A 319 -32.47 -1.70 7.72
CA ALA A 319 -31.94 -2.97 7.26
C ALA A 319 -32.96 -4.10 7.47
N GLU A 320 -33.55 -4.19 8.67
CA GLU A 320 -34.59 -5.16 8.99
C GLU A 320 -35.86 -4.94 8.15
N LYS A 321 -36.30 -3.69 8.01
CA LYS A 321 -37.50 -3.32 7.24
C LYS A 321 -37.41 -3.70 5.76
N TYR A 322 -36.23 -3.58 5.16
CA TYR A 322 -36.03 -3.76 3.71
C TYR A 322 -35.23 -5.01 3.33
N GLY A 323 -34.94 -5.90 4.30
CA GLY A 323 -34.24 -7.16 4.06
C GLY A 323 -32.78 -6.97 3.62
N ALA A 324 -32.06 -6.03 4.23
CA ALA A 324 -30.64 -5.80 4.00
C ALA A 324 -29.81 -6.31 5.16
N ILE A 325 -28.56 -6.70 4.88
CA ILE A 325 -27.54 -6.87 5.92
C ILE A 325 -26.75 -5.58 6.11
N THR A 326 -26.20 -5.40 7.31
CA THR A 326 -25.39 -4.22 7.67
C THR A 326 -23.89 -4.52 7.62
N PHE A 327 -23.14 -3.63 7.00
CA PHE A 327 -21.68 -3.59 7.02
C PHE A 327 -21.24 -2.28 7.69
N LEU A 328 -20.77 -2.40 8.92
CA LEU A 328 -20.38 -1.26 9.76
C LEU A 328 -18.87 -1.21 9.93
N ASP A 329 -18.25 -0.13 9.49
CA ASP A 329 -16.85 0.17 9.78
C ASP A 329 -16.71 0.92 11.13
N GLU A 330 -16.05 0.27 12.09
CA GLU A 330 -15.76 0.76 13.44
C GLU A 330 -14.28 1.12 13.63
N VAL A 331 -13.53 1.34 12.53
CA VAL A 331 -12.09 1.60 12.54
C VAL A 331 -11.69 2.81 13.40
N HIS A 332 -12.51 3.86 13.41
CA HIS A 332 -12.27 5.09 14.19
C HIS A 332 -13.02 5.11 15.52
N ALA A 333 -13.53 3.97 15.96
CA ALA A 333 -14.35 3.88 17.16
C ALA A 333 -13.89 2.80 18.14
N ILE A 334 -13.48 1.64 17.63
CA ILE A 334 -12.90 0.57 18.44
C ILE A 334 -11.78 1.06 19.36
N GLY A 335 -11.76 0.51 20.57
CA GLY A 335 -10.91 0.92 21.67
C GLY A 335 -11.32 2.22 22.35
N MET A 336 -12.18 3.06 21.75
CA MET A 336 -12.51 4.41 22.24
C MET A 336 -13.96 4.60 22.71
N TYR A 337 -14.91 3.82 22.19
CA TYR A 337 -16.33 3.92 22.56
C TYR A 337 -16.88 2.59 23.10
N GLY A 338 -17.87 2.69 23.99
CA GLY A 338 -18.47 1.57 24.69
C GLY A 338 -17.71 1.19 25.96
N PRO A 339 -18.35 0.46 26.89
CA PRO A 339 -17.76 0.06 28.16
C PRO A 339 -16.52 -0.83 27.98
N ARG A 340 -16.48 -1.68 26.94
CA ARG A 340 -15.34 -2.57 26.64
C ARG A 340 -14.49 -2.09 25.46
N GLY A 341 -14.81 -0.91 24.92
CA GLY A 341 -14.12 -0.39 23.74
C GLY A 341 -14.50 -1.12 22.45
N ALA A 342 -15.69 -1.73 22.35
CA ALA A 342 -16.08 -2.45 21.15
C ALA A 342 -16.58 -1.53 20.02
N GLY A 343 -16.84 -0.24 20.29
CA GLY A 343 -17.20 0.73 19.27
C GLY A 343 -18.45 1.54 19.63
N VAL A 344 -18.93 2.33 18.67
CA VAL A 344 -20.15 3.14 18.85
C VAL A 344 -21.38 2.24 18.93
N ALA A 345 -21.43 1.13 18.21
CA ALA A 345 -22.54 0.19 18.31
C ALA A 345 -22.67 -0.41 19.72
N GLU A 346 -21.55 -0.63 20.42
CA GLU A 346 -21.56 -0.98 21.86
C GLU A 346 -22.02 0.19 22.72
N HIS A 347 -21.59 1.42 22.37
CA HIS A 347 -21.94 2.63 23.10
C HIS A 347 -23.45 2.93 23.09
N CYS A 348 -24.16 2.61 22.00
CA CYS A 348 -25.60 2.84 21.89
C CYS A 348 -26.41 2.20 23.05
N ASP A 349 -25.96 1.05 23.57
CA ASP A 349 -26.57 0.35 24.69
C ASP A 349 -25.62 0.28 25.91
N PHE A 350 -24.91 1.37 26.21
CA PHE A 350 -23.78 1.40 27.16
C PHE A 350 -24.02 0.62 28.47
N GLU A 351 -25.13 0.93 29.16
CA GLU A 351 -25.46 0.34 30.47
C GLU A 351 -25.75 -1.16 30.39
N ASP A 352 -26.46 -1.59 29.35
CA ASP A 352 -26.76 -3.01 29.12
C ASP A 352 -25.47 -3.76 28.73
N GLN A 353 -24.61 -3.15 27.91
CA GLN A 353 -23.31 -3.73 27.52
C GLN A 353 -22.35 -3.87 28.70
N ALA A 354 -22.33 -2.89 29.60
CA ALA A 354 -21.53 -2.92 30.82
C ALA A 354 -21.95 -4.05 31.77
N LYS A 355 -23.23 -4.44 31.74
CA LYS A 355 -23.80 -5.52 32.58
C LYS A 355 -23.76 -6.91 31.93
N GLY A 356 -22.99 -7.09 30.86
CA GLY A 356 -22.86 -8.38 30.19
C GLY A 356 -23.61 -8.48 28.87
N GLY A 357 -24.19 -7.37 28.38
CA GLY A 357 -24.83 -7.29 27.08
C GLY A 357 -26.26 -7.83 27.06
N LYS A 358 -26.99 -7.49 26.01
CA LYS A 358 -28.38 -7.91 25.80
C LYS A 358 -28.58 -8.31 24.34
N LYS A 359 -29.33 -9.39 24.13
CA LYS A 359 -29.78 -9.80 22.80
C LYS A 359 -30.69 -8.73 22.20
N GLY A 360 -30.49 -8.39 20.93
CA GLY A 360 -31.20 -7.30 20.25
C GLY A 360 -30.65 -5.90 20.55
N SER A 361 -29.52 -5.78 21.25
CA SER A 361 -28.76 -4.51 21.30
C SER A 361 -28.31 -4.07 19.90
N VAL A 362 -28.01 -2.80 19.72
CA VAL A 362 -27.53 -2.23 18.44
C VAL A 362 -26.31 -2.99 17.93
N MET A 363 -25.31 -3.27 18.77
CA MET A 363 -24.15 -4.10 18.38
C MET A 363 -24.55 -5.52 17.96
N ASP A 364 -25.53 -6.15 18.61
CA ASP A 364 -26.05 -7.48 18.25
C ASP A 364 -26.72 -7.46 16.86
N ARG A 365 -27.45 -6.38 16.54
CA ARG A 365 -28.16 -6.18 15.26
C ARG A 365 -27.25 -5.95 14.05
N ILE A 366 -25.99 -5.57 14.25
CA ILE A 366 -25.02 -5.41 13.15
C ILE A 366 -24.56 -6.78 12.62
N ASP A 367 -24.68 -7.02 11.31
CA ASP A 367 -24.31 -8.31 10.72
C ASP A 367 -22.79 -8.47 10.58
N ILE A 368 -22.11 -7.39 10.18
CA ILE A 368 -20.68 -7.38 9.90
C ILE A 368 -20.09 -6.11 10.50
N ILE A 369 -19.20 -6.28 11.48
CA ILE A 369 -18.36 -5.21 12.00
C ILE A 369 -16.98 -5.36 11.38
N THR A 370 -16.42 -4.28 10.85
CA THR A 370 -15.01 -4.23 10.43
C THR A 370 -14.24 -3.19 11.22
N ALA A 371 -12.99 -3.51 11.54
CA ALA A 371 -12.16 -2.62 12.34
C ALA A 371 -10.67 -2.87 12.16
N THR A 372 -9.85 -1.96 12.71
CA THR A 372 -8.39 -2.00 12.58
C THR A 372 -7.70 -2.42 13.87
N LEU A 373 -6.46 -2.87 13.77
CA LEU A 373 -5.55 -3.03 14.91
C LEU A 373 -4.51 -1.89 14.98
N GLY A 374 -4.49 -0.99 13.98
CA GLY A 374 -3.44 0.02 13.83
C GLY A 374 -3.78 1.44 14.29
N LYS A 375 -4.87 1.61 15.04
CA LYS A 375 -5.29 2.91 15.61
C LYS A 375 -5.26 2.89 17.12
N ALA A 376 -6.42 2.83 17.79
CA ALA A 376 -6.48 2.78 19.25
C ALA A 376 -5.69 1.61 19.86
N TYR A 377 -5.55 0.49 19.13
CA TYR A 377 -4.75 -0.68 19.56
C TYR A 377 -3.25 -0.60 19.23
N GLY A 378 -2.81 0.42 18.47
CA GLY A 378 -1.40 0.79 18.36
C GLY A 378 -0.46 -0.14 17.58
N VAL A 379 -0.98 -1.13 16.84
CA VAL A 379 -0.17 -2.10 16.08
C VAL A 379 -0.47 -2.04 14.57
N VAL A 380 -0.71 -3.16 13.90
CA VAL A 380 -1.16 -3.19 12.50
C VAL A 380 -2.01 -4.43 12.25
N GLY A 381 -2.99 -4.29 11.35
CA GLY A 381 -3.95 -5.33 11.02
C GLY A 381 -5.35 -4.77 10.83
N GLY A 382 -6.26 -5.62 10.38
CA GLY A 382 -7.69 -5.37 10.42
C GLY A 382 -8.43 -6.67 10.59
N TYR A 383 -9.72 -6.58 10.83
CA TYR A 383 -10.55 -7.76 11.03
C TYR A 383 -11.99 -7.48 10.66
N ILE A 384 -12.74 -8.57 10.47
CA ILE A 384 -14.20 -8.56 10.50
C ILE A 384 -14.69 -9.41 11.67
N ALA A 385 -15.86 -9.10 12.20
CA ALA A 385 -16.58 -9.91 13.18
C ALA A 385 -18.05 -10.04 12.77
N GLY A 386 -18.63 -11.23 12.95
CA GLY A 386 -20.01 -11.52 12.52
C GLY A 386 -20.42 -12.96 12.80
N LYS A 387 -21.46 -13.44 12.11
CA LYS A 387 -21.89 -14.84 12.18
C LYS A 387 -20.81 -15.78 11.66
N SER A 388 -20.71 -16.97 12.25
CA SER A 388 -19.67 -17.96 11.91
C SER A 388 -19.69 -18.31 10.43
N SER A 389 -20.88 -18.54 9.87
CA SER A 389 -21.04 -18.88 8.45
C SER A 389 -20.59 -17.77 7.50
N LEU A 390 -20.86 -16.51 7.86
CA LEU A 390 -20.39 -15.36 7.09
C LEU A 390 -18.86 -15.28 7.12
N VAL A 391 -18.30 -15.34 8.33
CA VAL A 391 -16.85 -15.28 8.52
C VAL A 391 -16.15 -16.42 7.79
N ASP A 392 -16.74 -17.62 7.84
CA ASP A 392 -16.22 -18.81 7.18
C ASP A 392 -16.30 -18.72 5.65
N MET A 393 -17.37 -18.11 5.12
CA MET A 393 -17.48 -17.80 3.70
C MET A 393 -16.36 -16.85 3.26
N ILE A 394 -16.12 -15.77 4.00
CA ILE A 394 -15.02 -14.84 3.69
C ILE A 394 -13.67 -15.54 3.78
N ARG A 395 -13.42 -16.31 4.85
CA ARG A 395 -12.19 -17.11 5.03
C ARG A 395 -11.92 -18.04 3.85
N SER A 396 -12.98 -18.59 3.24
CA SER A 396 -12.89 -19.62 2.20
C SER A 396 -12.85 -19.06 0.77
N TYR A 397 -13.36 -17.85 0.54
CA TYR A 397 -13.50 -17.28 -0.81
C TYR A 397 -12.70 -16.00 -1.05
N ALA A 398 -12.28 -15.28 -0.01
CA ALA A 398 -11.67 -13.97 -0.19
C ALA A 398 -10.17 -14.09 -0.58
N PRO A 399 -9.77 -13.74 -1.82
CA PRO A 399 -8.38 -13.91 -2.25
C PRO A 399 -7.41 -13.01 -1.47
N GLY A 400 -7.87 -11.82 -1.04
CA GLY A 400 -7.10 -10.90 -0.19
C GLY A 400 -6.79 -11.45 1.21
N PHE A 401 -7.48 -12.51 1.64
CA PHE A 401 -7.16 -13.27 2.85
C PHE A 401 -6.30 -14.51 2.54
N ILE A 402 -6.66 -15.27 1.51
CA ILE A 402 -6.08 -16.60 1.24
C ILE A 402 -4.65 -16.50 0.70
N PHE A 403 -4.39 -15.58 -0.23
CA PHE A 403 -3.16 -15.53 -1.02
C PHE A 403 -2.20 -14.45 -0.52
N THR A 404 -2.09 -14.31 0.80
CA THR A 404 -1.16 -13.38 1.44
C THR A 404 -0.50 -14.01 2.66
N THR A 405 0.72 -13.57 2.97
CA THR A 405 1.43 -14.01 4.18
C THR A 405 0.68 -13.51 5.42
N SER A 406 0.53 -14.38 6.42
CA SER A 406 -0.10 -14.02 7.69
C SER A 406 0.67 -12.93 8.44
N LEU A 407 -0.06 -12.18 9.28
CA LEU A 407 0.56 -11.18 10.16
C LEU A 407 1.68 -11.80 11.02
N PRO A 408 2.81 -11.11 11.22
CA PRO A 408 3.90 -11.55 12.09
C PRO A 408 3.41 -11.91 13.50
N PRO A 409 3.86 -13.02 14.12
CA PRO A 409 3.40 -13.45 15.44
C PRO A 409 3.55 -12.37 16.52
N ALA A 410 4.64 -11.60 16.49
CA ALA A 410 4.87 -10.50 17.42
C ALA A 410 3.79 -9.42 17.31
N ILE A 411 3.38 -9.04 16.09
CA ILE A 411 2.30 -8.07 15.86
C ILE A 411 0.97 -8.61 16.41
N VAL A 412 0.67 -9.90 16.17
CA VAL A 412 -0.56 -10.56 16.65
C VAL A 412 -0.59 -10.58 18.18
N SER A 413 0.53 -10.87 18.83
CA SER A 413 0.66 -10.87 20.29
C SER A 413 0.47 -9.47 20.90
N GLY A 414 1.08 -8.45 20.28
CA GLY A 414 0.87 -7.06 20.67
C GLY A 414 -0.60 -6.62 20.53
N ALA A 415 -1.24 -6.97 19.40
CA ALA A 415 -2.67 -6.72 19.17
C ALA A 415 -3.55 -7.39 20.24
N LEU A 416 -3.32 -8.68 20.50
CA LEU A 416 -4.07 -9.45 21.49
C LEU A 416 -3.94 -8.81 22.89
N THR A 417 -2.73 -8.37 23.24
CA THR A 417 -2.47 -7.68 24.51
C THR A 417 -3.21 -6.35 24.58
N ALA A 418 -3.14 -5.54 23.52
CA ALA A 418 -3.79 -4.24 23.47
C ALA A 418 -5.32 -4.34 23.55
N VAL A 419 -5.92 -5.29 22.82
CA VAL A 419 -7.37 -5.54 22.83
C VAL A 419 -7.81 -5.97 24.23
N LYS A 420 -7.14 -6.96 24.83
CA LYS A 420 -7.47 -7.41 26.20
C LYS A 420 -7.37 -6.29 27.22
N TYR A 421 -6.29 -5.51 27.17
CA TYR A 421 -6.11 -4.38 28.07
C TYR A 421 -7.24 -3.35 27.93
N GLN A 422 -7.64 -3.00 26.71
CA GLN A 422 -8.70 -2.02 26.48
C GLN A 422 -10.09 -2.55 26.85
N ILE A 423 -10.36 -3.86 26.71
CA ILE A 423 -11.60 -4.48 27.20
C ILE A 423 -11.78 -4.20 28.70
N ASP A 424 -10.73 -4.38 29.49
CA ASP A 424 -10.79 -4.29 30.95
C ASP A 424 -10.59 -2.86 31.49
N ASN A 425 -10.10 -1.93 30.65
CA ASN A 425 -9.69 -0.61 31.11
C ASN A 425 -10.46 0.54 30.43
N LEU A 426 -11.44 1.08 31.15
CA LEU A 426 -12.24 2.25 30.71
C LEU A 426 -11.52 3.59 30.89
N HIS A 427 -10.46 3.64 31.69
CA HIS A 427 -9.80 4.89 32.09
C HIS A 427 -9.23 5.65 30.89
N ASP A 428 -8.51 4.96 30.01
CA ASP A 428 -7.87 5.56 28.83
C ASP A 428 -8.88 6.28 27.94
N ARG A 429 -10.04 5.66 27.71
CA ARG A 429 -11.12 6.21 26.88
C ARG A 429 -11.76 7.44 27.52
N ARG A 430 -12.00 7.39 28.84
CA ARG A 430 -12.54 8.54 29.58
C ARG A 430 -11.59 9.73 29.50
N LEU A 431 -10.29 9.52 29.73
CA LEU A 431 -9.30 10.59 29.62
C LEU A 431 -9.20 11.13 28.19
N GLN A 432 -9.24 10.27 27.19
CA GLN A 432 -9.23 10.68 25.78
C GLN A 432 -10.42 11.59 25.43
N GLN A 433 -11.63 11.27 25.92
CA GLN A 433 -12.79 12.14 25.73
C GLN A 433 -12.65 13.47 26.48
N LEU A 434 -12.23 13.44 27.76
CA LEU A 434 -12.04 14.66 28.55
C LEU A 434 -11.04 15.63 27.90
N ASN A 435 -9.89 15.11 27.43
CA ASN A 435 -8.88 15.91 26.73
C ASN A 435 -9.41 16.45 25.39
N THR A 436 -10.24 15.68 24.68
CA THR A 436 -10.86 16.12 23.42
C THR A 436 -11.86 17.24 23.65
N ILE A 437 -12.66 17.15 24.73
CA ILE A 437 -13.63 18.18 25.13
C ILE A 437 -12.90 19.47 25.49
N ASP A 438 -11.91 19.39 26.39
CA ASP A 438 -11.10 20.53 26.81
C ASP A 438 -10.40 21.20 25.63
N LEU A 439 -9.76 20.44 24.74
CA LEU A 439 -9.11 21.00 23.56
C LEU A 439 -10.10 21.68 22.63
N LYS A 440 -11.26 21.08 22.34
CA LYS A 440 -12.29 21.70 21.50
C LYS A 440 -12.80 23.00 22.11
N ASP A 441 -13.05 23.01 23.41
CA ASP A 441 -13.49 24.21 24.16
C ASP A 441 -12.44 25.32 24.05
N GLN A 442 -11.17 25.02 24.29
CA GLN A 442 -10.10 25.99 24.15
C GLN A 442 -9.98 26.53 22.71
N LEU A 443 -9.99 25.65 21.70
CA LEU A 443 -9.87 26.08 20.31
C LEU A 443 -11.03 27.00 19.88
N VAL A 444 -12.26 26.70 20.30
CA VAL A 444 -13.45 27.49 19.91
C VAL A 444 -13.61 28.73 20.79
N ASN A 445 -13.70 28.56 22.10
CA ASN A 445 -14.12 29.63 23.02
C ASN A 445 -12.97 30.55 23.43
N ARG A 446 -11.74 30.05 23.47
CA ARG A 446 -10.56 30.84 23.86
C ARG A 446 -9.78 31.38 22.67
N PHE A 447 -9.64 30.60 21.60
CA PHE A 447 -8.82 30.96 20.45
C PHE A 447 -9.61 31.34 19.18
N ASP A 448 -10.94 31.24 19.21
CA ASP A 448 -11.84 31.58 18.09
C ASP A 448 -11.44 30.90 16.76
N LEU A 449 -11.05 29.62 16.85
CA LEU A 449 -10.69 28.82 15.69
C LEU A 449 -11.92 28.10 15.12
N PRO A 450 -12.04 27.99 13.78
CA PRO A 450 -13.21 27.42 13.12
C PRO A 450 -13.21 25.88 13.18
N VAL A 451 -13.37 25.32 14.38
CA VAL A 451 -13.47 23.87 14.58
C VAL A 451 -14.82 23.38 14.05
N MET A 452 -14.80 22.44 13.11
CA MET A 452 -16.03 21.80 12.62
C MET A 452 -16.78 21.12 13.78
N LYS A 453 -18.06 21.45 13.94
CA LYS A 453 -18.91 20.81 14.95
C LYS A 453 -19.03 19.33 14.65
N ASN A 454 -18.80 18.52 15.68
CA ASN A 454 -18.99 17.08 15.63
C ASN A 454 -19.40 16.59 17.02
N PRO A 455 -20.26 15.55 17.10
CA PRO A 455 -20.82 15.10 18.36
C PRO A 455 -19.73 14.61 19.31
N LEU A 456 -19.90 14.92 20.59
CA LEU A 456 -19.16 14.30 21.68
C LEU A 456 -20.02 13.15 22.18
N ILE A 457 -19.54 11.91 22.11
CA ILE A 457 -20.24 10.77 22.70
C ILE A 457 -19.78 10.67 24.15
N SER A 458 -20.58 11.21 25.07
CA SER A 458 -20.28 11.23 26.50
C SER A 458 -20.47 9.86 27.14
N PHE A 459 -19.56 9.47 28.01
CA PHE A 459 -19.77 8.34 28.91
C PHE A 459 -20.83 8.68 29.96
N PRO A 460 -21.69 7.73 30.36
CA PRO A 460 -22.54 7.89 31.54
C PRO A 460 -21.69 8.24 32.78
N SER A 461 -22.22 9.14 33.60
CA SER A 461 -21.59 9.68 34.82
C SER A 461 -21.28 8.60 35.85
#